data_AF-A0A839QM40-F1
#
_entry.id   AF-A0A839QM40-F1
#
_cell.length_a   1.000
_cell.length_b   1.000
_cell.length_c   1.000
_cell.angle_alpha   90.00
_cell.angle_beta   90.00
_cell.angle_gamma   90.00
#
_symmetry.space_group_name_H-M   'P 1'
#
loop_
_entity.id
_entity.type
_entity.pdbx_description
1 polymer ?
#
loop_
_entity_poly.entity_id
_entity_poly.type
_entity_poly.pdbx_seq_one_letter_code
_entity_poly.pdbx_strand_id
1 'polypeptide(L)'
;MKRTYAVIVALAAALSLSSCSATPTDQLAELRTAINAGKECPELFPLLKAIPNSEAAQGEMRSIGCYSSSSKRSDTERSKTDPNSDWIGVTGGKRVEVSNECLNASKRAANEVNSEAAEMLIRRTLEACQETNEWLSAVAKYPGVMGMVEGSIPSVTDIEVACMIHPDTAVCKDFGKL
;
A
#
# COMPACT_ATOMS: atom_id res chain seq x y z
N MET A 1 53.27 -46.43 -31.95
CA MET A 1 53.21 -44.95 -32.00
C MET A 1 51.97 -44.50 -31.24
N LYS A 2 52.13 -43.48 -30.40
CA LYS A 2 51.12 -42.83 -29.54
C LYS A 2 50.03 -42.14 -30.38
N ARG A 3 48.78 -42.14 -29.90
CA ARG A 3 47.91 -40.97 -29.63
C ARG A 3 46.46 -41.42 -29.35
N THR A 4 46.02 -41.45 -28.09
CA THR A 4 45.36 -40.37 -27.31
C THR A 4 43.88 -40.16 -27.67
N TYR A 5 43.06 -40.29 -26.61
CA TYR A 5 41.61 -40.14 -26.47
C TYR A 5 41.04 -38.79 -26.92
N ALA A 6 39.76 -38.80 -27.34
CA ALA A 6 38.81 -37.73 -27.06
C ALA A 6 37.38 -38.28 -27.09
N VAL A 7 36.82 -38.53 -25.90
CA VAL A 7 35.38 -38.78 -25.71
C VAL A 7 34.69 -37.43 -25.79
N ILE A 8 33.85 -37.23 -26.82
CA ILE A 8 33.01 -36.04 -26.94
C ILE A 8 31.73 -36.30 -26.15
N VAL A 9 31.67 -35.77 -24.93
CA VAL A 9 30.41 -35.66 -24.19
C VAL A 9 29.68 -34.44 -24.73
N ALA A 10 28.64 -34.67 -25.54
CA ALA A 10 27.71 -33.64 -25.95
C ALA A 10 26.84 -33.26 -24.74
N LEU A 11 27.16 -32.13 -24.11
CA LEU A 11 26.29 -31.48 -23.13
C LEU A 11 25.09 -30.91 -23.89
N ALA A 12 23.94 -31.58 -23.80
CA ALA A 12 22.67 -30.99 -24.21
C ALA A 12 22.34 -29.86 -23.24
N ALA A 13 22.57 -28.62 -23.68
CA ALA A 13 22.06 -27.44 -23.00
C ALA A 13 20.53 -27.50 -23.03
N ALA A 14 19.94 -27.88 -21.90
CA ALA A 14 18.52 -27.70 -21.63
C ALA A 14 18.23 -26.19 -21.63
N LEU A 15 17.84 -25.67 -22.79
CA LEU A 15 17.17 -24.38 -22.91
C LEU A 15 15.76 -24.57 -22.33
N SER A 16 15.68 -24.54 -21.00
CA SER A 16 14.43 -24.30 -20.30
C SER A 16 13.97 -22.89 -20.67
N LEU A 17 13.12 -22.79 -21.69
CA LEU A 17 12.24 -21.64 -21.90
C LEU A 17 11.32 -21.56 -20.69
N SER A 18 11.83 -21.01 -19.59
CA SER A 18 11.00 -20.46 -18.52
C SER A 18 10.29 -19.26 -19.15
N SER A 19 9.11 -19.52 -19.69
CA SER A 19 8.11 -18.49 -19.92
C SER A 19 7.75 -17.97 -18.53
N CYS A 20 8.47 -16.94 -18.07
CA CYS A 20 8.05 -16.15 -16.93
C CYS A 20 6.71 -15.53 -17.30
N SER A 21 5.65 -16.20 -16.86
CA SER A 21 4.37 -15.55 -16.63
C SER A 21 4.63 -14.55 -15.52
N ALA A 22 4.88 -13.29 -15.88
CA ALA A 22 4.88 -12.19 -14.92
C ALA A 22 3.46 -12.10 -14.35
N THR A 23 3.24 -12.75 -13.22
CA THR A 23 1.98 -12.69 -12.48
C THR A 23 1.78 -11.24 -12.04
N PRO A 24 0.56 -10.68 -12.12
CA PRO A 24 0.26 -9.29 -11.72
C PRO A 24 0.79 -8.87 -10.33
N THR A 25 1.02 -9.84 -9.44
CA THR A 25 1.61 -9.66 -8.11
C THR A 25 3.04 -9.11 -8.14
N ASP A 26 3.83 -9.42 -9.18
CA ASP A 26 5.25 -9.05 -9.28
C ASP A 26 5.42 -7.57 -9.66
N GLN A 27 4.60 -7.09 -10.60
CA GLN A 27 4.68 -5.70 -11.07
C GLN A 27 4.23 -4.68 -10.00
N LEU A 28 3.23 -5.04 -9.19
CA LEU A 28 2.82 -4.20 -8.06
C LEU A 28 3.90 -4.14 -6.97
N ALA A 29 4.60 -5.25 -6.71
CA ALA A 29 5.74 -5.27 -5.80
C ALA A 29 6.92 -4.44 -6.33
N GLU A 30 7.15 -4.45 -7.64
CA GLU A 30 8.14 -3.59 -8.29
C GLU A 30 7.81 -2.10 -8.13
N LEU A 31 6.54 -1.72 -8.35
CA LEU A 31 6.07 -0.35 -8.11
C LEU A 31 6.32 0.07 -6.65
N ARG A 32 5.95 -0.77 -5.68
CA ARG A 32 6.21 -0.48 -4.25
C ARG A 32 7.69 -0.31 -3.94
N THR A 33 8.52 -1.19 -4.50
CA THR A 33 9.97 -1.12 -4.31
C THR A 33 10.51 0.21 -4.84
N ALA A 34 10.02 0.67 -6.00
CA ALA A 34 10.38 1.96 -6.56
C ALA A 34 9.88 3.15 -5.71
N ILE A 35 8.65 3.06 -5.18
CA ILE A 35 8.11 4.08 -4.25
C ILE A 35 8.98 4.18 -2.99
N ASN A 36 9.29 3.04 -2.37
CA ASN A 36 10.13 2.96 -1.17
C ASN A 36 11.57 3.40 -1.41
N ALA A 37 12.07 3.24 -2.64
CA ALA A 37 13.38 3.73 -3.07
C ALA A 37 13.43 5.25 -3.30
N GLY A 38 12.32 5.97 -3.10
CA GLY A 38 12.29 7.43 -3.24
C GLY A 38 12.17 7.93 -4.68
N LYS A 39 11.74 7.09 -5.64
CA LYS A 39 11.55 7.54 -7.02
C LYS A 39 10.49 8.62 -7.15
N GLU A 40 10.68 9.50 -8.13
CA GLU A 40 9.74 10.59 -8.43
C GLU A 40 8.57 10.13 -9.31
N CYS A 41 7.46 10.87 -9.31
CA CYS A 41 6.27 10.50 -10.09
C CYS A 41 6.55 10.17 -11.58
N PRO A 42 7.40 10.92 -12.33
CA PRO A 42 7.70 10.58 -13.72
C PRO A 42 8.30 9.18 -13.89
N GLU A 43 9.04 8.68 -12.90
CA GLU A 43 9.69 7.36 -12.92
C GLU A 43 8.75 6.23 -12.52
N LEU A 44 7.69 6.55 -11.77
CA LEU A 44 6.70 5.59 -11.27
C LEU A 44 5.55 5.36 -12.27
N PHE A 45 5.18 6.37 -13.05
CA PHE A 45 4.11 6.24 -14.05
C PHE A 45 4.34 5.17 -15.14
N PRO A 46 5.57 4.91 -15.62
CA PRO A 46 5.86 3.78 -16.49
C PRO A 46 5.56 2.43 -15.83
N LEU A 47 5.90 2.28 -14.54
CA LEU A 47 5.61 1.08 -13.76
C LEU A 47 4.09 0.91 -13.57
N LEU A 48 3.38 2.01 -13.26
CA LEU A 48 1.92 2.01 -13.16
C LEU A 48 1.24 1.57 -14.46
N LYS A 49 1.71 2.04 -15.63
CA LYS A 49 1.16 1.65 -16.94
C LYS A 49 1.32 0.16 -17.23
N ALA A 50 2.33 -0.49 -16.66
CA ALA A 50 2.54 -1.93 -16.79
C ALA A 50 1.51 -2.74 -15.97
N ILE A 51 0.76 -2.10 -15.07
CA ILE A 51 -0.25 -2.69 -14.18
C ILE A 51 -1.65 -2.17 -14.58
N PRO A 52 -2.26 -2.69 -15.66
CA PRO A 52 -3.54 -2.17 -16.15
C PRO A 52 -4.67 -2.39 -15.14
N ASN A 53 -5.50 -1.36 -14.94
CA ASN A 53 -6.74 -1.39 -14.13
C ASN A 53 -6.58 -1.86 -12.68
N SER A 54 -5.44 -1.55 -12.05
CA SER A 54 -5.21 -1.88 -10.65
C SER A 54 -5.50 -0.69 -9.74
N GLU A 55 -6.65 -0.71 -9.05
CA GLU A 55 -6.97 0.26 -7.99
C GLU A 55 -5.90 0.28 -6.89
N ALA A 56 -5.32 -0.88 -6.60
CA ALA A 56 -4.19 -1.05 -5.71
C ALA A 56 -2.98 -0.20 -6.13
N ALA A 57 -2.57 -0.27 -7.40
CA ALA A 57 -1.44 0.50 -7.91
C ALA A 57 -1.76 2.01 -7.97
N GLN A 58 -3.00 2.37 -8.30
CA GLN A 58 -3.47 3.75 -8.27
C GLN A 58 -3.50 4.31 -6.84
N GLY A 59 -3.89 3.50 -5.85
CA GLY A 59 -3.86 3.85 -4.43
C GLY A 59 -2.46 4.20 -3.94
N GLU A 60 -1.46 3.39 -4.28
CA GLU A 60 -0.05 3.63 -3.94
C GLU A 60 0.49 4.92 -4.57
N MET A 61 0.07 5.24 -5.80
CA MET A 61 0.45 6.49 -6.46
C MET A 61 -0.22 7.70 -5.80
N ARG A 62 -1.49 7.58 -5.40
CA ARG A 62 -2.23 8.64 -4.71
C ARG A 62 -1.67 8.93 -3.31
N SER A 63 -1.28 7.90 -2.56
CA SER A 63 -0.76 8.07 -1.20
C SER A 63 0.53 8.91 -1.16
N ILE A 64 1.30 8.91 -2.25
CA ILE A 64 2.51 9.73 -2.41
C ILE A 64 2.31 11.04 -3.19
N GLY A 65 1.07 11.38 -3.54
CA GLY A 65 0.73 12.60 -4.29
C GLY A 65 0.99 12.53 -5.80
N CYS A 66 1.19 11.33 -6.37
CA CYS A 66 1.44 11.13 -7.79
C CYS A 66 0.14 10.91 -8.58
N TYR A 67 -0.48 11.99 -9.04
CA TYR A 67 -1.71 11.94 -9.86
C TYR A 67 -1.45 11.89 -11.38
N SER A 68 -0.28 12.34 -11.82
CA SER A 68 0.17 12.37 -13.22
C SER A 68 1.69 12.22 -13.29
N SER A 69 2.23 11.88 -14.47
CA SER A 69 3.69 11.83 -14.66
C SER A 69 4.38 13.18 -14.47
N SER A 70 3.62 14.28 -14.47
CA SER A 70 4.10 15.64 -14.18
C SER A 70 3.86 16.09 -12.74
N SER A 71 3.18 15.28 -11.91
CA SER A 71 2.98 15.59 -10.50
C SER A 71 4.31 15.59 -9.75
N LYS A 72 4.40 16.40 -8.70
CA LYS A 72 5.47 16.30 -7.72
C LYS A 72 5.03 15.33 -6.63
N ARG A 73 5.96 14.48 -6.19
CA ARG A 73 5.78 13.62 -5.03
C ARG A 73 5.65 14.49 -3.78
N SER A 74 4.64 14.24 -2.95
CA SER A 74 4.30 15.10 -1.80
C SER A 74 4.31 14.37 -0.45
N ASP A 75 4.46 13.04 -0.43
CA ASP A 75 4.66 12.30 0.83
C ASP A 75 5.91 12.77 1.57
N THR A 76 6.99 13.13 0.87
CA THR A 76 8.21 13.62 1.51
C THR A 76 7.99 14.97 2.20
N GLU A 77 7.16 15.83 1.63
CA GLU A 77 6.77 17.10 2.24
C GLU A 77 5.83 16.86 3.44
N ARG A 78 4.90 15.92 3.33
CA ARG A 78 4.01 15.50 4.42
C ARG A 78 4.77 14.82 5.56
N SER A 79 5.78 14.01 5.27
CA SER A 79 6.65 13.39 6.28
C SER A 79 7.58 14.40 6.95
N LYS A 80 7.87 15.55 6.31
CA LYS A 80 8.63 16.65 6.95
C LYS A 80 7.81 17.43 7.97
N THR A 81 6.48 17.40 7.88
CA THR A 81 5.59 18.10 8.82
C THR A 81 5.70 17.53 10.24
N ASP A 82 5.95 16.22 10.37
CA ASP A 82 6.35 15.60 11.63
C ASP A 82 7.23 14.37 11.35
N PRO A 83 8.58 14.51 11.38
CA PRO A 83 9.50 13.43 11.04
C PRO A 83 9.53 12.30 12.09
N ASN A 84 8.90 12.50 13.25
CA ASN A 84 8.82 11.48 14.30
C ASN A 84 7.47 10.75 14.30
N SER A 85 6.57 11.09 13.36
CA SER A 85 5.31 10.37 13.22
C SER A 85 5.49 9.04 12.50
N ASP A 86 4.78 8.01 12.97
CA ASP A 86 4.67 6.74 12.26
C ASP A 86 3.78 6.82 11.00
N TRP A 87 3.03 7.91 10.83
CA TRP A 87 2.05 8.12 9.74
C TRP A 87 2.42 9.34 8.90
N ILE A 88 2.21 9.24 7.59
CA ILE A 88 2.63 10.31 6.67
C ILE A 88 1.75 11.54 6.87
N GLY A 89 2.31 12.60 7.44
CA GLY A 89 1.64 13.90 7.60
C GLY A 89 0.63 13.99 8.75
N VAL A 90 0.59 13.02 9.67
CA VAL A 90 -0.25 13.11 10.89
C VAL A 90 0.63 13.54 12.06
N THR A 91 0.46 14.77 12.54
CA THR A 91 1.26 15.29 13.66
C THR A 91 1.04 14.45 14.93
N GLY A 92 2.13 14.06 15.60
CA GLY A 92 2.11 13.22 16.80
C GLY A 92 1.61 11.79 16.56
N GLY A 93 1.42 11.38 15.29
CA GLY A 93 0.91 10.08 14.94
C GLY A 93 1.84 8.95 15.38
N LYS A 94 1.31 7.92 16.03
CA LYS A 94 2.09 6.78 16.56
C LYS A 94 1.35 5.47 16.33
N ARG A 95 2.11 4.40 16.14
CA ARG A 95 1.62 3.02 16.20
C ARG A 95 1.21 2.69 17.63
N VAL A 96 0.01 2.14 17.76
CA VAL A 96 -0.54 1.67 19.03
C VAL A 96 -1.02 0.24 18.89
N GLU A 97 -1.22 -0.42 20.03
CA GLU A 97 -1.86 -1.72 20.06
C GLU A 97 -3.33 -1.59 19.64
N VAL A 98 -3.74 -2.41 18.67
CA VAL A 98 -5.11 -2.39 18.13
C VAL A 98 -5.99 -3.30 18.98
N SER A 99 -7.10 -2.78 19.48
CA SER A 99 -8.08 -3.58 20.21
C SER A 99 -8.65 -4.69 19.33
N ASN A 100 -9.07 -5.79 19.96
CA ASN A 100 -9.65 -6.92 19.24
C ASN A 100 -10.90 -6.52 18.42
N GLU A 101 -11.67 -5.54 18.89
CA GLU A 101 -12.87 -5.07 18.19
C GLU A 101 -12.49 -4.32 16.89
N CYS A 102 -11.63 -3.31 17.00
CA CYS A 102 -11.07 -2.57 15.87
C CYS A 102 -10.38 -3.50 14.86
N LEU A 103 -9.58 -4.45 15.36
CA LEU A 103 -8.85 -5.41 14.53
C LEU A 103 -9.78 -6.33 13.73
N ASN A 104 -10.82 -6.87 14.37
CA ASN A 104 -11.77 -7.77 13.73
C ASN A 104 -12.64 -7.04 12.70
N ALA A 105 -13.08 -5.81 13.02
CA ALA A 105 -13.80 -4.95 12.09
C ALA A 105 -12.93 -4.65 10.85
N SER A 106 -11.68 -4.28 11.08
CA SER A 106 -10.71 -3.95 10.01
C SER A 106 -10.39 -5.16 9.13
N LYS A 107 -10.17 -6.33 9.74
CA LYS A 107 -9.97 -7.57 8.99
C LYS A 107 -11.18 -7.90 8.12
N ARG A 108 -12.40 -7.72 8.62
CA ARG A 108 -13.61 -7.98 7.84
C ARG A 108 -13.73 -7.00 6.67
N ALA A 109 -13.56 -5.70 6.92
CA ALA A 109 -13.61 -4.66 5.91
C ALA A 109 -12.55 -4.91 4.80
N ALA A 110 -11.32 -5.26 5.18
CA ALA A 110 -10.25 -5.50 4.22
C ALA A 110 -10.42 -6.72 3.32
N ASN A 111 -11.30 -7.65 3.68
CA ASN A 111 -11.60 -8.84 2.87
C ASN A 111 -12.93 -8.71 2.10
N GLU A 112 -13.59 -7.54 2.15
CA GLU A 112 -14.81 -7.31 1.40
C GLU A 112 -14.50 -7.06 -0.07
N VAL A 113 -15.20 -7.78 -0.95
CA VAL A 113 -15.01 -7.72 -2.41
C VAL A 113 -16.11 -6.89 -3.08
N ASN A 114 -17.22 -6.64 -2.39
CA ASN A 114 -18.31 -5.79 -2.86
C ASN A 114 -18.10 -4.35 -2.40
N SER A 115 -17.92 -3.42 -3.35
CA SER A 115 -17.68 -2.00 -3.09
C SER A 115 -18.81 -1.30 -2.33
N GLU A 116 -20.08 -1.66 -2.59
CA GLU A 116 -21.23 -1.08 -1.87
C GLU A 116 -21.27 -1.52 -0.40
N ALA A 117 -20.87 -2.76 -0.13
CA ALA A 117 -20.74 -3.27 1.23
C ALA A 117 -19.51 -2.68 1.95
N ALA A 118 -18.44 -2.39 1.20
CA ALA A 118 -17.18 -1.89 1.73
C ALA A 118 -17.34 -0.55 2.47
N GLU A 119 -18.13 0.39 1.94
CA GLU A 119 -18.36 1.70 2.59
C GLU A 119 -18.95 1.55 4.00
N MET A 120 -19.98 0.71 4.14
CA MET A 120 -20.56 0.43 5.47
C MET A 120 -19.56 -0.24 6.41
N LEU A 121 -18.64 -1.06 5.88
CA LEU A 121 -17.63 -1.71 6.69
C LEU A 121 -16.51 -0.74 7.10
N ILE A 122 -16.14 0.22 6.27
CA ILE A 122 -15.21 1.31 6.63
C ILE A 122 -15.77 2.07 7.83
N ARG A 123 -17.05 2.48 7.78
CA ARG A 123 -17.72 3.11 8.93
C ARG A 123 -17.61 2.25 10.20
N ARG A 124 -17.87 0.94 10.10
CA ARG A 124 -17.75 0.03 11.25
C ARG A 124 -16.33 -0.04 11.81
N THR A 125 -15.30 0.09 10.98
CA THR A 125 -13.93 0.19 11.50
C THR A 125 -13.75 1.46 12.32
N LEU A 126 -14.24 2.60 11.84
CA LEU A 126 -14.14 3.90 12.54
C LEU A 126 -14.95 3.92 13.85
N GLU A 127 -16.05 3.17 13.93
CA GLU A 127 -16.85 3.00 15.15
C GLU A 127 -16.23 2.01 16.14
N ALA A 128 -15.54 0.98 15.66
CA ALA A 128 -14.92 -0.06 16.47
C ALA A 128 -13.56 0.37 17.08
N CYS A 129 -12.86 1.30 16.44
CA CYS A 129 -11.61 1.86 16.94
C CYS A 129 -11.91 3.09 17.84
N GLN A 130 -11.11 3.27 18.89
CA GLN A 130 -11.33 4.28 19.92
C GLN A 130 -10.74 5.64 19.56
N GLU A 131 -9.62 5.64 18.83
CA GLU A 131 -8.85 6.85 18.50
C GLU A 131 -8.18 6.75 17.11
N THR A 132 -7.70 7.88 16.60
CA THR A 132 -7.10 7.99 15.25
C THR A 132 -5.92 7.05 15.07
N ASN A 133 -5.02 7.03 16.04
CA ASN A 133 -3.82 6.20 15.99
C ASN A 133 -4.13 4.71 15.98
N GLU A 134 -5.19 4.28 16.68
CA GLU A 134 -5.64 2.89 16.68
C GLU A 134 -6.17 2.49 15.30
N TRP A 135 -7.01 3.35 14.70
CA TRP A 135 -7.53 3.10 13.36
C TRP A 135 -6.42 3.07 12.31
N LEU A 136 -5.49 4.03 12.33
CA LEU A 136 -4.33 4.03 11.43
C LEU A 136 -3.44 2.79 11.64
N SER A 137 -3.27 2.34 12.89
CA SER A 137 -2.56 1.08 13.19
C SER A 137 -3.27 -0.14 12.61
N ALA A 138 -4.61 -0.16 12.66
CA ALA A 138 -5.42 -1.22 12.08
C ALA A 138 -5.37 -1.21 10.55
N VAL A 139 -5.46 -0.03 9.91
CA VAL A 139 -5.35 0.15 8.46
C VAL A 139 -3.95 -0.22 7.97
N ALA A 140 -2.88 0.12 8.69
CA ALA A 140 -1.53 -0.32 8.33
C ALA A 140 -1.39 -1.85 8.33
N LYS A 141 -2.13 -2.55 9.20
CA LYS A 141 -2.14 -4.02 9.28
C LYS A 141 -3.10 -4.66 8.29
N TYR A 142 -4.21 -4.00 7.97
CA TYR A 142 -5.23 -4.43 7.02
C TYR A 142 -5.52 -3.32 6.00
N PRO A 143 -4.57 -3.04 5.09
CA PRO A 143 -4.65 -1.89 4.18
C PRO A 143 -5.83 -1.99 3.21
N GLY A 144 -6.35 -3.20 2.96
CA GLY A 144 -7.56 -3.42 2.18
C GLY A 144 -8.80 -2.68 2.72
N VAL A 145 -8.83 -2.25 3.99
CA VAL A 145 -9.92 -1.42 4.55
C VAL A 145 -10.19 -0.20 3.65
N MET A 146 -9.12 0.43 3.18
CA MET A 146 -9.19 1.64 2.34
C MET A 146 -8.87 1.32 0.87
N GLY A 147 -8.96 0.05 0.46
CA GLY A 147 -8.53 -0.41 -0.86
C GLY A 147 -7.03 -0.25 -1.10
N MET A 148 -6.25 -0.05 -0.04
CA MET A 148 -4.79 0.00 -0.10
C MET A 148 -4.24 -1.42 -0.05
N VAL A 149 -2.93 -1.54 -0.15
CA VAL A 149 -2.27 -2.82 -0.29
C VAL A 149 -1.21 -3.06 0.77
N GLU A 150 -0.77 -4.31 0.89
CA GLU A 150 0.16 -4.71 1.94
C GLU A 150 1.47 -3.92 1.91
N GLY A 151 1.81 -3.29 3.05
CA GLY A 151 3.00 -2.46 3.19
C GLY A 151 2.77 -0.96 2.96
N SER A 152 1.58 -0.53 2.52
CA SER A 152 1.23 0.90 2.47
C SER A 152 1.26 1.50 3.89
N ILE A 153 1.86 2.69 4.01
CA ILE A 153 1.85 3.46 5.26
C ILE A 153 0.67 4.43 5.19
N PRO A 154 -0.27 4.36 6.16
CA PRO A 154 -1.37 5.31 6.23
C PRO A 154 -0.87 6.76 6.35
N SER A 155 -1.63 7.66 5.74
CA SER A 155 -1.35 9.08 5.66
C SER A 155 -2.51 9.91 6.17
N VAL A 156 -2.24 11.21 6.35
CA VAL A 156 -3.27 12.21 6.68
C VAL A 156 -4.42 12.20 5.67
N THR A 157 -4.16 11.93 4.40
CA THR A 157 -5.23 11.86 3.39
C THR A 157 -6.17 10.68 3.61
N ASP A 158 -5.67 9.54 4.10
CA ASP A 158 -6.51 8.36 4.31
C ASP A 158 -7.52 8.59 5.44
N ILE A 159 -7.09 9.23 6.53
CA ILE A 159 -7.97 9.62 7.63
C ILE A 159 -8.88 10.79 7.24
N GLU A 160 -8.40 11.78 6.48
CA GLU A 160 -9.24 12.89 5.97
C GLU A 160 -10.39 12.39 5.09
N VAL A 161 -10.10 11.46 4.17
CA VAL A 161 -11.12 10.86 3.29
C VAL A 161 -12.15 10.10 4.11
N ALA A 162 -11.72 9.26 5.05
CA ALA A 162 -12.62 8.51 5.92
C ALA A 162 -13.51 9.44 6.78
N CYS A 163 -12.91 10.50 7.33
CA CYS A 163 -13.61 11.42 8.23
C CYS A 163 -14.48 12.46 7.56
N MET A 164 -14.25 12.76 6.28
CA MET A 164 -15.16 13.58 5.48
C MET A 164 -16.51 12.89 5.28
N ILE A 165 -16.52 11.55 5.18
CA ILE A 165 -17.74 10.75 4.99
C ILE A 165 -18.39 10.39 6.33
N HIS A 166 -17.59 10.14 7.37
CA HIS A 166 -18.06 9.69 8.70
C HIS A 166 -17.54 10.56 9.86
N PRO A 167 -17.87 11.86 9.89
CA PRO A 167 -17.29 12.82 10.84
C PRO A 167 -17.71 12.60 12.30
N ASP A 168 -18.76 11.83 12.56
CA ASP A 168 -19.35 11.63 13.88
C ASP A 168 -18.70 10.51 14.70
N THR A 169 -17.79 9.74 14.12
CA THR A 169 -17.10 8.62 14.76
C THR A 169 -16.06 9.06 15.79
N ALA A 170 -15.71 8.18 16.73
CA ALA A 170 -14.71 8.48 17.77
C ALA A 170 -13.35 8.82 17.17
N VAL A 171 -12.91 8.01 16.21
CA VAL A 171 -11.71 8.22 15.38
C VAL A 171 -11.68 9.63 14.78
N CYS A 172 -12.77 10.06 14.13
CA CYS A 172 -12.78 11.34 13.42
C CYS A 172 -12.88 12.56 14.34
N LYS A 173 -13.56 12.41 15.48
CA LYS A 173 -13.56 13.43 16.54
C LYS A 173 -12.20 13.57 17.21
N ASP A 174 -11.43 12.49 17.29
CA ASP A 174 -10.06 12.50 17.80
C ASP A 174 -9.11 13.15 16.78
N PHE A 175 -9.22 12.80 15.50
CA PHE A 175 -8.39 13.37 14.44
C PHE A 175 -8.47 14.90 14.38
N GLY A 176 -9.65 15.49 14.58
CA GLY A 176 -9.83 16.95 14.65
C GLY A 176 -9.16 17.63 15.85
N LYS A 177 -8.50 16.89 16.75
CA LYS A 177 -7.75 17.41 17.90
C LYS A 177 -6.24 17.21 17.77
N LEU A 178 -5.79 16.46 16.75
CA LEU A 178 -4.38 16.29 16.38
C LEU A 178 -3.94 17.46 15.50
#